data_AF-A0A0F8YP28-F1
#
_entry.id   AF-A0A0F8YP28-F1
#
_cell.length_a   1.000
_cell.length_b   1.000
_cell.length_c   1.000
_cell.angle_alpha   90.00
_cell.angle_beta   90.00
_cell.angle_gamma   90.00
#
_symmetry.space_group_name_H-M   'P 1'
#
loop_
_entity.id
_entity.type
_entity.pdbx_description
1 polymer ?
#
loop_
_entity_poly.entity_id
_entity_poly.type
_entity_poly.pdbx_seq_one_letter_code
_entity_poly.pdbx_strand_id
1 'polypeptide(L)'
;GKCTDNASQRLPHLFAFYGFTTLFVVTVWAVLDLYVMPLFGIDSFYPFGLLHPMKILANAGCAVLIYGCVKALFDRKNREAESGAGTSFDMIFLWLLLIVAVTGLCTEILRFIADPGEHHAEAGGPQYAAFGIYFIHLVFVFGLLIYLPYSKFSHMVYRTAALVYAEHSGRNEVEKA
;
A
#
# COMPACT_ATOMS: atom_id res chain seq x y z
N GLY A 1 29.32 0.44 -18.30
CA GLY A 1 28.84 1.02 -17.03
C GLY A 1 28.61 -0.11 -16.05
N LYS A 2 29.08 0.01 -14.80
CA LYS A 2 28.93 -1.03 -13.77
C LYS A 2 27.43 -1.31 -13.57
N CYS A 3 27.01 -2.56 -13.77
CA CYS A 3 25.62 -3.02 -13.65
C CYS A 3 25.08 -2.99 -12.20
N THR A 4 25.86 -2.48 -11.24
CA THR A 4 25.53 -2.47 -9.81
C THR A 4 24.80 -1.20 -9.36
N ASP A 5 24.89 -0.09 -10.09
CA ASP A 5 24.24 1.18 -9.69
C ASP A 5 22.71 1.15 -9.78
N ASN A 6 22.15 0.28 -10.63
CA ASN A 6 20.70 0.16 -10.76
C ASN A 6 20.06 -0.70 -9.66
N ALA A 7 20.84 -1.51 -8.92
CA ALA A 7 20.29 -2.41 -7.90
C ALA A 7 19.85 -1.66 -6.64
N SER A 8 20.63 -0.68 -6.19
CA SER A 8 20.31 0.16 -5.03
C SER A 8 19.07 1.03 -5.28
N GLN A 9 18.83 1.42 -6.54
CA GLN A 9 17.67 2.20 -6.98
C GLN A 9 16.40 1.37 -7.11
N ARG A 10 16.51 0.05 -7.37
CA ARG A 10 15.35 -0.86 -7.48
C ARG A 10 14.79 -1.27 -6.13
N LEU A 11 15.63 -1.37 -5.10
CA LEU A 11 15.23 -1.74 -3.74
C LEU A 11 14.09 -0.89 -3.15
N PRO A 12 14.12 0.46 -3.16
CA PRO A 12 13.02 1.27 -2.60
C PRO A 12 11.67 0.99 -3.25
N HIS A 13 11.63 0.88 -4.57
CA HIS A 13 10.40 0.55 -5.29
C HIS A 13 9.91 -0.87 -4.95
N LEU A 14 10.84 -1.81 -4.75
CA LEU A 14 10.52 -3.18 -4.34
C LEU A 14 9.91 -3.21 -2.93
N PHE A 15 10.49 -2.46 -1.98
CA PHE A 15 9.95 -2.33 -0.62
C PHE A 15 8.55 -1.70 -0.63
N ALA A 16 8.35 -0.63 -1.40
CA ALA A 16 7.03 -0.02 -1.56
C ALA A 16 6.01 -1.00 -2.18
N PHE A 17 6.42 -1.79 -3.18
CA PHE A 17 5.58 -2.82 -3.79
C PHE A 17 5.16 -3.89 -2.77
N TYR A 18 6.12 -4.52 -2.09
CA TYR A 18 5.81 -5.61 -1.15
C TYR A 18 5.09 -5.11 0.10
N GLY A 19 5.39 -3.90 0.58
CA GLY A 19 4.64 -3.26 1.67
C GLY A 19 3.19 -3.01 1.28
N PHE A 20 2.95 -2.48 0.08
CA PHE A 20 1.60 -2.24 -0.44
C PHE A 20 0.83 -3.55 -0.62
N THR A 21 1.44 -4.58 -1.21
CA THR A 21 0.81 -5.89 -1.40
C THR A 21 0.44 -6.53 -0.06
N THR A 22 1.32 -6.46 0.94
CA THR A 22 1.05 -7.00 2.28
C THR A 22 -0.15 -6.29 2.91
N LEU A 23 -0.18 -4.96 2.86
CA LEU A 23 -1.30 -4.16 3.37
C LEU A 23 -2.60 -4.44 2.61
N PHE A 24 -2.54 -4.60 1.29
CA PHE A 24 -3.69 -4.95 0.46
C PHE A 24 -4.27 -6.32 0.82
N VAL A 25 -3.43 -7.32 1.04
CA VAL A 25 -3.89 -8.65 1.48
C VAL A 25 -4.53 -8.56 2.87
N VAL A 26 -3.93 -7.81 3.79
CA VAL A 26 -4.48 -7.60 5.14
C VAL A 26 -5.84 -6.87 5.09
N THR A 27 -6.00 -5.86 4.23
CA THR A 27 -7.27 -5.13 4.11
C THR A 27 -8.35 -5.97 3.45
N VAL A 28 -8.03 -6.72 2.39
CA VAL A 28 -8.97 -7.67 1.77
C VAL A 28 -9.42 -8.70 2.80
N TRP A 29 -8.50 -9.29 3.56
CA TRP A 29 -8.84 -10.22 4.63
C TRP A 29 -9.76 -9.57 5.67
N ALA A 30 -9.46 -8.35 6.13
CA ALA A 30 -10.28 -7.65 7.11
C ALA A 30 -11.71 -7.38 6.59
N VAL A 31 -11.87 -7.07 5.31
CA VAL A 31 -13.19 -6.90 4.69
C VAL A 31 -13.95 -8.23 4.61
N LEU A 32 -13.27 -9.33 4.25
CA LEU A 32 -13.87 -10.66 4.24
C LEU A 32 -14.31 -11.09 5.64
N ASP A 33 -13.48 -10.88 6.65
CA ASP A 33 -13.78 -11.20 8.06
C ASP A 33 -14.96 -10.38 8.59
N LEU A 34 -15.08 -9.10 8.23
CA LEU A 34 -16.15 -8.23 8.70
C LEU A 34 -17.49 -8.42 7.98
N TYR A 35 -17.49 -8.68 6.67
CA TYR A 35 -18.72 -8.67 5.86
C TYR A 35 -19.11 -10.02 5.29
N VAL A 36 -18.15 -10.91 5.02
CA VAL A 36 -18.40 -12.19 4.36
C VAL A 36 -18.51 -13.32 5.38
N MET A 37 -17.61 -13.36 6.36
CA MET A 37 -17.56 -14.41 7.38
C MET A 37 -18.85 -14.47 8.25
N PRO A 38 -19.47 -13.35 8.65
CA PRO A 38 -20.75 -13.37 9.37
C PRO A 38 -21.92 -13.84 8.50
N LEU A 39 -21.85 -13.64 7.18
CA LEU A 39 -22.86 -14.16 6.24
C LEU A 39 -22.85 -15.69 6.19
N PHE A 40 -21.71 -16.31 6.50
CA PHE A 40 -21.54 -17.77 6.61
C PHE A 40 -21.70 -18.30 8.05
N GLY A 41 -22.15 -17.45 8.99
CA GLY A 41 -22.38 -17.84 10.39
C GLY A 41 -21.11 -18.07 11.21
N ILE A 42 -19.98 -17.54 10.76
CA ILE A 42 -18.73 -17.54 11.53
C ILE A 42 -18.60 -16.17 12.22
N ASP A 43 -18.41 -16.18 13.55
CA ASP A 43 -18.24 -14.95 14.33
C ASP A 43 -17.04 -14.16 13.80
N SER A 44 -17.20 -12.85 13.63
CA SER A 44 -16.09 -11.99 13.22
C SER A 44 -15.08 -11.87 14.37
N PHE A 45 -13.80 -11.95 14.05
CA PHE A 45 -12.72 -11.79 15.02
C PHE A 45 -12.44 -10.30 15.36
N TYR A 46 -13.36 -9.42 14.96
CA TYR A 46 -13.27 -7.98 15.14
C TYR A 46 -14.00 -7.57 16.43
N PRO A 47 -13.36 -6.82 17.36
CA PRO A 47 -12.09 -6.10 17.23
C PRO A 47 -10.84 -6.95 17.51
N PHE A 48 -9.85 -6.90 16.59
CA PHE A 48 -8.57 -7.58 16.77
C PHE A 48 -7.80 -7.03 17.98
N GLY A 49 -7.42 -7.91 18.91
CA GLY A 49 -6.48 -7.58 19.98
C GLY A 49 -5.09 -7.15 19.44
N LEU A 50 -4.31 -6.43 20.25
CA LEU A 50 -2.97 -5.93 19.89
C LEU A 50 -2.01 -7.01 19.37
N LEU A 51 -2.13 -8.23 19.89
CA LEU A 51 -1.27 -9.38 19.55
C LEU A 51 -1.77 -10.21 18.38
N HIS A 52 -2.85 -9.79 17.71
CA HIS A 52 -3.36 -10.54 16.57
C HIS A 52 -2.34 -10.50 15.41
N PRO A 53 -2.01 -11.65 14.78
CA PRO A 53 -0.98 -11.72 13.73
C PRO A 53 -1.23 -10.76 12.58
N MET A 54 -2.51 -10.50 12.25
CA MET A 54 -2.88 -9.55 11.20
C MET A 54 -2.50 -8.10 11.54
N LYS A 55 -2.55 -7.68 12.81
CA LYS A 55 -2.12 -6.33 13.22
C LYS A 55 -0.59 -6.18 13.15
N ILE A 56 0.15 -7.20 13.59
CA ILE A 56 1.61 -7.21 13.49
C ILE A 56 2.04 -7.16 12.02
N LEU A 57 1.38 -7.94 11.16
CA LEU A 57 1.63 -7.95 9.74
C LEU A 57 1.29 -6.60 9.09
N ALA A 58 0.17 -5.97 9.50
CA ALA A 58 -0.21 -4.62 9.04
C ALA A 58 0.86 -3.58 9.41
N ASN A 59 1.32 -3.57 10.67
CA ASN A 59 2.32 -2.62 11.14
C ASN A 59 3.68 -2.82 10.48
N ALA A 60 4.11 -4.07 10.31
CA ALA A 60 5.33 -4.39 9.57
C ALA A 60 5.22 -3.96 8.10
N GLY A 61 4.09 -4.26 7.44
CA GLY A 61 3.82 -3.85 6.07
C GLY A 61 3.80 -2.33 5.90
N CYS A 62 3.19 -1.61 6.85
CA CYS A 62 3.15 -0.15 6.88
C CYS A 62 4.55 0.47 7.04
N ALA A 63 5.37 -0.05 7.96
CA ALA A 63 6.74 0.43 8.15
C ALA A 63 7.59 0.24 6.88
N VAL A 64 7.50 -0.93 6.25
CA VAL A 64 8.22 -1.22 4.99
C VAL A 64 7.73 -0.32 3.85
N LEU A 65 6.42 -0.08 3.77
CA LEU A 65 5.81 0.79 2.77
C LEU A 65 6.30 2.24 2.90
N ILE A 66 6.23 2.79 4.10
CA ILE A 66 6.66 4.18 4.39
C ILE A 66 8.15 4.33 4.09
N TYR A 67 8.98 3.39 4.55
CA TYR A 67 10.42 3.40 4.26
C TYR A 67 10.70 3.36 2.75
N GLY A 68 10.03 2.47 2.02
CA GLY A 68 10.16 2.35 0.56
C GLY A 68 9.78 3.64 -0.18
N CYS A 69 8.65 4.26 0.20
CA CYS A 69 8.19 5.53 -0.38
C CYS A 69 9.15 6.69 -0.09
N VAL A 70 9.55 6.86 1.17
CA VAL A 70 10.43 7.95 1.58
C VAL A 70 11.78 7.83 0.89
N LYS A 71 12.37 6.63 0.85
CA LYS A 71 13.65 6.38 0.19
C LYS A 71 13.55 6.57 -1.33
N ALA A 72 12.44 6.17 -1.97
CA ALA A 72 12.18 6.44 -3.38
C ALA A 72 12.07 7.95 -3.69
N LEU A 73 11.44 8.73 -2.80
CA LEU A 73 11.33 10.18 -2.95
C LEU A 73 12.69 10.88 -2.79
N PHE A 74 13.51 10.46 -1.83
CA PHE A 74 14.87 10.99 -1.64
C PHE A 74 15.79 10.66 -2.81
N ASP A 75 15.84 9.40 -3.26
CA ASP A 75 16.65 8.98 -4.40
C ASP A 75 16.27 9.78 -5.66
N ARG A 76 14.97 10.09 -5.83
CA ARG A 76 14.50 10.90 -6.94
C ARG A 76 14.89 12.37 -6.82
N LYS A 77 14.75 12.99 -5.65
CA LYS A 77 15.13 14.39 -5.43
C LYS A 77 16.62 14.62 -5.75
N ASN A 78 17.47 13.67 -5.39
CA ASN A 78 18.89 13.72 -5.76
C ASN A 78 19.11 13.62 -7.27
N ARG A 79 18.32 12.81 -8.00
CA ARG A 79 18.42 12.68 -9.46
C ARG A 79 17.85 13.88 -10.23
N GLU A 80 16.78 14.50 -9.74
CA GLU A 80 16.23 15.71 -10.34
C GLU A 80 17.23 16.88 -10.26
N ALA A 81 18.05 16.94 -9.21
CA ALA A 81 19.17 17.87 -9.11
C ALA A 81 20.28 17.61 -10.15
N GLU A 82 20.40 16.38 -10.66
CA GLU A 82 21.44 15.96 -11.59
C GLU A 82 21.01 15.95 -13.07
N SER A 83 19.75 15.59 -13.39
CA SER A 83 19.36 15.30 -14.78
C SER A 83 18.04 15.90 -15.28
N GLY A 84 17.33 16.73 -14.49
CA GLY A 84 16.21 17.58 -14.94
C GLY A 84 14.97 16.91 -15.56
N ALA A 85 14.95 15.59 -15.76
CA ALA A 85 13.87 14.86 -16.43
C ALA A 85 13.11 13.97 -15.44
N GLY A 86 11.96 14.44 -14.97
CA GLY A 86 11.09 13.69 -14.05
C GLY A 86 9.75 13.33 -14.68
N THR A 87 9.45 12.03 -14.84
CA THR A 87 8.11 11.57 -15.22
C THR A 87 7.14 11.87 -14.08
N SER A 88 6.17 12.78 -14.27
CA SER A 88 5.30 13.33 -13.21
C SER A 88 4.29 12.33 -12.64
N PHE A 89 3.82 11.37 -13.46
CA PHE A 89 2.80 10.40 -13.06
C PHE A 89 3.27 9.44 -11.95
N ASP A 90 4.53 8.99 -12.00
CA ASP A 90 5.07 8.09 -10.97
C ASP A 90 5.22 8.81 -9.62
N MET A 91 5.44 10.13 -9.65
CA MET A 91 5.61 10.94 -8.44
C MET A 91 4.29 11.10 -7.70
N ILE A 92 3.20 11.37 -8.42
CA ILE A 92 1.88 11.50 -7.80
C ILE A 92 1.42 10.16 -7.20
N PHE A 93 1.74 9.04 -7.86
CA PHE A 93 1.43 7.71 -7.35
C PHE A 93 2.19 7.41 -6.05
N LEU A 94 3.50 7.73 -5.99
CA LEU A 94 4.31 7.57 -4.77
C LEU A 94 3.80 8.43 -3.60
N TRP A 95 3.41 9.68 -3.87
CA TRP A 95 2.80 10.55 -2.86
C TRP A 95 1.46 10.03 -2.37
N LEU A 96 0.62 9.55 -3.28
CA LEU A 96 -0.68 8.95 -2.94
C LEU A 96 -0.50 7.73 -2.04
N LEU A 97 0.44 6.86 -2.37
CA LEU A 97 0.80 5.67 -1.57
C LEU A 97 1.25 6.06 -0.16
N LEU A 98 2.10 7.08 -0.05
CA LEU A 98 2.60 7.59 1.23
C LEU A 98 1.48 8.21 2.07
N ILE A 99 0.60 9.02 1.46
CA ILE A 99 -0.55 9.64 2.16
C ILE A 99 -1.49 8.57 2.69
N VAL A 100 -1.80 7.54 1.89
CA VAL A 100 -2.63 6.40 2.33
C VAL A 100 -1.98 5.68 3.50
N ALA A 101 -0.67 5.39 3.44
CA ALA A 101 0.05 4.73 4.52
C ALA A 101 0.04 5.56 5.82
N VAL A 102 0.33 6.86 5.73
CA VAL A 102 0.36 7.77 6.89
C VAL A 102 -1.03 7.95 7.48
N THR A 103 -2.05 8.20 6.67
CA THR A 103 -3.43 8.35 7.16
C THR A 103 -3.97 7.06 7.78
N GLY A 104 -3.58 5.89 7.25
CA GLY A 104 -3.91 4.59 7.83
C GLY A 104 -3.27 4.39 9.20
N LEU A 105 -1.97 4.68 9.32
CA LEU A 105 -1.24 4.62 10.60
C LEU A 105 -1.81 5.63 11.62
N CYS A 106 -2.13 6.84 11.18
CA CYS A 106 -2.79 7.84 12.03
C CYS A 106 -4.16 7.35 12.51
N THR A 107 -4.94 6.67 11.66
CA THR A 107 -6.23 6.08 12.07
C THR A 107 -6.02 5.03 13.15
N GLU A 108 -5.02 4.16 13.00
CA GLU A 108 -4.69 3.14 14.01
C GLU A 108 -4.29 3.77 15.34
N ILE A 109 -3.37 4.75 15.32
CA ILE A 109 -2.91 5.45 16.52
C ILE A 109 -4.06 6.17 17.21
N LEU A 110 -4.88 6.91 16.46
CA LEU A 110 -6.03 7.62 17.03
C LEU A 110 -7.06 6.66 17.60
N ARG A 111 -7.23 5.47 17.00
CA ARG A 111 -8.11 4.43 17.53
C ARG A 111 -7.58 3.83 18.84
N PHE A 112 -6.26 3.68 18.98
CA PHE A 112 -5.65 3.27 20.26
C PHE A 112 -5.75 4.36 21.32
N ILE A 113 -5.58 5.63 20.96
CA ILE A 113 -5.76 6.76 21.88
C ILE A 113 -7.24 6.90 22.29
N ALA A 114 -8.17 6.58 21.38
CA ALA A 114 -9.61 6.66 21.60
C ALA A 114 -10.21 5.48 22.37
N ASP A 115 -9.48 4.37 22.52
CA ASP A 115 -9.90 3.16 23.26
C ASP A 115 -9.06 2.98 24.54
N PRO A 116 -9.26 3.79 25.60
CA PRO A 116 -8.72 3.48 26.90
C PRO A 116 -9.67 2.54 27.64
N GLY A 117 -9.25 1.29 27.79
CA GLY A 117 -9.64 0.54 28.98
C GLY A 117 -9.28 1.37 30.23
N GLU A 118 -10.30 1.69 31.02
CA GLU A 118 -10.25 2.17 32.41
C GLU A 118 -9.99 3.64 32.79
N HIS A 119 -9.33 4.53 32.04
CA HIS A 119 -9.15 5.92 32.55
C HIS A 119 -9.36 7.03 31.51
N HIS A 120 -10.37 7.86 31.81
CA HIS A 120 -10.79 9.12 31.16
C HIS A 120 -11.66 8.97 29.91
N ALA A 121 -12.89 8.51 30.16
CA ALA A 121 -14.06 8.91 29.42
C ALA A 121 -14.20 10.44 29.46
N GLU A 122 -13.69 11.12 28.42
CA GLU A 122 -14.15 12.46 28.07
C GLU A 122 -14.67 12.41 26.64
N ALA A 123 -15.99 12.24 26.55
CA ALA A 123 -16.75 12.44 25.33
C ALA A 123 -16.46 13.84 24.79
N GLY A 124 -15.70 13.96 23.70
CA GLY A 124 -15.53 15.29 23.08
C GLY A 124 -14.51 15.51 21.98
N GLY A 125 -13.45 14.69 21.80
CA GLY A 125 -12.34 15.09 20.92
C GLY A 125 -11.80 14.02 19.96
N PRO A 126 -11.02 13.04 20.46
CA PRO A 126 -10.18 12.19 19.61
C PRO A 126 -10.97 11.17 18.77
N GLN A 127 -12.17 10.76 19.21
CA GLN A 127 -13.01 9.80 18.50
C GLN A 127 -13.54 10.39 17.18
N TYR A 128 -14.03 11.64 17.19
CA TYR A 128 -14.47 12.34 15.98
C TYR A 128 -13.32 12.55 14.99
N ALA A 129 -12.11 12.83 15.49
CA ALA A 129 -10.91 12.94 14.67
C ALA A 129 -10.53 11.60 14.03
N ALA A 130 -10.66 10.49 14.77
CA ALA A 130 -10.42 9.15 14.23
C ALA A 130 -11.38 8.81 13.09
N PHE A 131 -12.68 9.12 13.24
CA PHE A 131 -13.66 8.94 12.16
C PHE A 131 -13.38 9.85 10.95
N GLY A 132 -12.99 11.11 11.19
CA GLY A 132 -12.64 12.05 10.13
C GLY A 132 -11.42 11.58 9.31
N ILE A 133 -10.36 11.15 9.98
CA ILE A 133 -9.15 10.64 9.32
C ILE A 133 -9.42 9.30 8.63
N TYR A 134 -10.25 8.44 9.21
CA TYR A 134 -10.69 7.21 8.54
C TYR A 134 -11.47 7.50 7.26
N PHE A 135 -12.38 8.48 7.27
CA PHE A 135 -13.09 8.90 6.06
C PHE A 135 -12.12 9.41 4.98
N ILE A 136 -11.19 10.28 5.37
CA ILE A 136 -10.14 10.79 4.47
C ILE A 136 -9.29 9.64 3.91
N HIS A 137 -8.91 8.68 4.76
CA HIS A 137 -8.18 7.49 4.36
C HIS A 137 -8.94 6.68 3.31
N LEU A 138 -10.24 6.41 3.51
CA LEU A 138 -11.06 5.70 2.54
C LEU A 138 -11.18 6.43 1.20
N VAL A 139 -11.31 7.76 1.21
CA VAL A 139 -11.31 8.56 -0.02
C VAL A 139 -9.99 8.41 -0.78
N PHE A 140 -8.85 8.46 -0.08
CA PHE A 140 -7.55 8.25 -0.71
C PHE A 140 -7.33 6.80 -1.17
N VAL A 141 -7.80 5.81 -0.43
CA VAL A 141 -7.77 4.40 -0.84
C VAL A 141 -8.59 4.19 -2.11
N PHE A 142 -9.80 4.74 -2.18
CA PHE A 142 -10.63 4.70 -3.36
C PHE A 142 -9.95 5.39 -4.55
N GLY A 143 -9.37 6.58 -4.33
CA GLY A 143 -8.56 7.29 -5.31
C GLY A 143 -7.36 6.45 -5.78
N LEU A 144 -6.69 5.73 -4.88
CA LEU A 144 -5.58 4.83 -5.19
C LEU A 144 -6.04 3.68 -6.08
N LEU A 145 -7.17 3.04 -5.78
CA LEU A 145 -7.72 1.95 -6.59
C LEU A 145 -8.10 2.42 -8.01
N ILE A 146 -8.70 3.62 -8.14
CA ILE A 146 -8.98 4.21 -9.46
C ILE A 146 -7.70 4.57 -10.20
N TYR A 147 -6.67 5.02 -9.50
CA TYR A 147 -5.40 5.43 -10.12
C TYR A 147 -4.53 4.22 -10.53
N LEU A 148 -4.69 3.08 -9.86
CA LEU A 148 -3.96 1.85 -10.10
C LEU A 148 -3.98 1.39 -11.59
N PRO A 149 -5.12 1.36 -12.32
CA PRO A 149 -5.16 1.00 -13.74
C PRO A 149 -4.48 2.03 -14.67
N TYR A 150 -4.38 3.30 -14.26
CA TYR A 150 -3.73 4.36 -15.05
C TYR A 150 -2.22 4.47 -14.77
N SER A 151 -1.75 3.83 -13.72
CA SER A 151 -0.33 3.81 -13.33
C SER A 151 0.48 2.83 -14.19
N LYS A 152 1.81 3.05 -14.26
CA LYS A 152 2.77 2.09 -14.84
C LYS A 152 2.69 0.70 -14.22
N PHE A 153 2.06 0.58 -13.05
CA PHE A 153 1.75 -0.69 -12.39
C PHE A 153 0.85 -1.60 -13.24
N SER A 154 -0.21 -1.04 -13.81
CA SER A 154 -1.13 -1.74 -14.71
C SER A 154 -0.41 -2.25 -15.95
N HIS A 155 0.47 -1.42 -16.52
CA HIS A 155 1.27 -1.80 -17.69
C HIS A 155 2.24 -2.96 -17.41
N MET A 156 2.79 -3.05 -16.20
CA MET A 156 3.60 -4.19 -15.77
C MET A 156 2.76 -5.49 -15.75
N VAL A 157 1.56 -5.44 -15.15
CA VAL A 157 0.67 -6.60 -15.08
C VAL A 157 0.23 -7.04 -16.49
N TYR A 158 -0.17 -6.11 -17.35
CA TYR A 158 -0.51 -6.40 -18.74
C TYR A 158 0.67 -7.00 -19.52
N ARG A 159 1.88 -6.46 -19.34
CA ARG A 159 3.08 -6.98 -20.02
C ARG A 159 3.44 -8.38 -19.53
N THR A 160 3.37 -8.65 -18.23
CA THR A 160 3.63 -9.98 -17.68
C THR A 160 2.57 -10.98 -18.17
N ALA A 161 1.29 -10.60 -18.17
CA ALA A 161 0.22 -11.44 -18.69
C ALA A 161 0.40 -11.73 -20.19
N ALA A 162 0.79 -10.72 -20.98
CA ALA A 162 1.07 -10.88 -22.40
C ALA A 162 2.30 -11.77 -22.66
N LEU A 163 3.36 -11.68 -21.85
CA LEU A 163 4.53 -12.56 -21.95
C LEU A 163 4.18 -14.01 -21.60
N VAL A 164 3.43 -14.23 -20.52
CA VAL A 164 2.94 -15.56 -20.14
C VAL A 164 2.02 -16.13 -21.22
N TYR A 165 1.14 -15.30 -21.80
CA TYR A 165 0.29 -15.69 -22.90
C TYR A 165 1.08 -15.97 -24.19
N ALA A 166 2.12 -15.18 -24.49
CA ALA A 166 2.98 -15.39 -25.66
C ALA A 166 3.82 -16.68 -25.55
N GLU A 167 4.33 -16.97 -24.35
CA GLU A 167 5.01 -18.23 -24.01
C GLU A 167 4.04 -19.42 -24.15
N HIS A 168 2.82 -19.29 -23.61
CA HIS A 168 1.81 -20.34 -23.67
C HIS A 168 1.23 -20.56 -25.08
N SER A 169 1.17 -19.50 -25.89
CA SER A 169 0.64 -19.53 -27.27
C SER A 169 1.72 -19.86 -28.32
N GLY A 170 2.97 -20.14 -27.92
CA GLY A 170 4.06 -20.53 -28.83
C GLY A 170 4.54 -19.43 -29.79
N ARG A 171 4.16 -18.16 -29.59
CA ARG A 171 4.53 -17.06 -30.51
C ARG A 171 6.01 -16.66 -30.43
N ASN A 172 6.74 -17.16 -29.44
CA ASN A 172 8.18 -16.91 -29.28
C ASN A 172 9.07 -17.80 -30.17
N GLU A 173 8.51 -18.83 -30.85
CA GLU A 173 9.28 -19.68 -31.77
C GLU A 173 9.28 -19.17 -33.23
N VAL A 174 8.26 -18.42 -33.65
CA VAL A 174 8.12 -17.96 -35.04
C VAL A 174 9.04 -16.78 -35.37
N GLU A 175 9.53 -16.04 -34.37
CA GLU A 175 10.47 -14.92 -34.57
C GLU A 175 11.95 -15.37 -34.59
N LYS A 176 12.21 -16.67 -34.34
CA LYS A 176 13.57 -17.25 -34.34
C LYS A 176 13.86 -18.14 -35.57
N ALA A 177 12.94 -18.25 -36.52
CA ALA A 177 13.12 -18.94 -37.80
C ALA A 177 13.21 -17.92 -38.94
#